data_AF-A0A1G2S6Z8-F1
#
_entry.id   AF-A0A1G2S6Z8-F1
#
_cell.length_a   1.000
_cell.length_b   1.000
_cell.length_c   1.000
_cell.angle_alpha   90.00
_cell.angle_beta   90.00
_cell.angle_gamma   90.00
#
_symmetry.space_group_name_H-M   'P 1'
#
loop_
_entity.id
_entity.type
_entity.pdbx_description
1 polymer ?
#
loop_
_entity_poly.entity_id
_entity_poly.type
_entity_poly.pdbx_seq_one_letter_code
_entity_poly.pdbx_strand_id
1 'polypeptide(L)'
;MKKVSNRLYPVTTLVLLMVSVVLVAMTSTTQASSIVNLTKEERLQRANDQLKKIEKNMGGQSVALVSFREFKKKEFAKELAEQHGLKASQIYAAHATTRKTFRGGYFVGEDGMITNDDLSRFEEQAKASSQFAVERYNRMIEESLKYFENFQEVVTKGPDGAIVRTEDIKEQKKLLEGTRQSLKDEEAFLGALNNSGLKVYGLLVTASNDRLLKLSNHPDVHVVEVLSKPEDDKKASPILPTN
;
A
#
# COMPACT_ATOMS: atom_id res chain seq x y z
N MET A 1 -5.83 -34.45 -41.56
CA MET A 1 -6.22 -33.56 -40.42
C MET A 1 -4.95 -33.03 -39.76
N LYS A 2 -4.70 -31.71 -39.83
CA LYS A 2 -3.53 -31.08 -39.19
C LYS A 2 -3.74 -31.05 -37.67
N LYS A 3 -2.85 -31.67 -36.89
CA LYS A 3 -2.76 -31.48 -35.44
C LYS A 3 -2.32 -30.05 -35.17
N VAL A 4 -3.25 -29.18 -34.78
CA VAL A 4 -2.92 -27.85 -34.25
C VAL A 4 -2.23 -28.10 -32.91
N SER A 5 -0.95 -27.73 -32.81
CA SER A 5 -0.14 -27.99 -31.63
C SER A 5 -0.66 -27.19 -30.43
N ASN A 6 -1.03 -27.87 -29.35
CA ASN A 6 -1.37 -27.30 -28.03
C ASN A 6 -0.20 -26.58 -27.33
N ARG A 7 0.90 -26.27 -28.02
CA ARG A 7 2.11 -25.67 -27.44
C ARG A 7 2.01 -24.15 -27.22
N LEU A 8 0.99 -23.47 -27.76
CA LEU A 8 0.78 -22.03 -27.54
C LEU A 8 -0.03 -21.70 -26.26
N TYR A 9 -0.79 -22.66 -25.73
CA TYR A 9 -1.63 -22.46 -24.56
C TYR A 9 -0.85 -22.12 -23.27
N PRO A 10 0.27 -22.79 -22.91
CA PRO A 10 0.97 -22.45 -21.67
C PRO A 10 1.62 -21.05 -21.73
N VAL A 11 2.14 -20.65 -22.89
CA VAL A 11 2.77 -19.34 -23.06
C VAL A 11 1.75 -18.20 -23.01
N THR A 12 0.59 -18.36 -23.67
CA THR A 12 -0.48 -17.36 -23.62
C THR A 12 -1.11 -17.24 -22.24
N THR A 13 -1.29 -18.37 -21.53
CA THR A 13 -1.78 -18.36 -20.14
C THR A 13 -0.77 -17.70 -19.21
N LEU A 14 0.53 -17.96 -19.38
CA LEU A 14 1.61 -17.31 -18.62
C LEU A 14 1.67 -15.80 -18.90
N VAL A 15 1.51 -15.36 -20.16
CA VAL A 15 1.47 -13.94 -20.52
C VAL A 15 0.23 -13.26 -19.93
N LEU A 16 -0.95 -13.91 -19.96
CA LEU A 16 -2.14 -13.42 -19.27
C LEU A 16 -1.94 -13.35 -17.74
N LEU A 17 -1.24 -14.33 -17.17
CA LEU A 17 -0.85 -14.31 -15.76
C LEU A 17 0.13 -13.16 -15.48
N MET A 18 1.12 -12.91 -16.34
CA MET A 18 2.05 -11.79 -16.25
C MET A 18 1.34 -10.43 -16.34
N VAL A 19 0.40 -10.27 -17.27
CA VAL A 19 -0.43 -9.07 -17.39
C VAL A 19 -1.26 -8.86 -16.11
N SER A 20 -1.79 -9.92 -15.53
CA SER A 20 -2.50 -9.85 -14.25
C SER A 20 -1.59 -9.59 -13.04
N VAL A 21 -0.29 -9.91 -13.11
CA VAL A 21 0.71 -9.61 -12.07
C VAL A 21 1.10 -8.14 -12.13
N VAL A 22 1.26 -7.58 -13.34
CA VAL A 22 1.44 -6.14 -13.51
C VAL A 22 0.20 -5.38 -13.03
N LEU A 23 -1.00 -5.84 -13.40
CA LEU A 23 -2.25 -5.19 -12.98
C LEU A 23 -2.49 -5.28 -11.46
N VAL A 24 -2.26 -6.42 -10.81
CA VAL A 24 -2.58 -6.56 -9.36
C VAL A 24 -1.48 -6.04 -8.43
N ALA A 25 -0.21 -6.09 -8.85
CA ALA A 25 0.84 -5.34 -8.17
C ALA A 25 0.59 -3.82 -8.30
N MET A 26 -0.01 -3.37 -9.41
CA MET A 26 -0.40 -1.97 -9.60
C MET A 26 -1.70 -1.58 -8.88
N THR A 27 -2.63 -2.49 -8.58
CA THR A 27 -3.87 -2.14 -7.86
C THR A 27 -3.72 -2.10 -6.34
N SER A 28 -2.56 -2.48 -5.80
CA SER A 28 -2.25 -2.32 -4.37
C SER A 28 -1.02 -1.47 -4.08
N THR A 29 -0.28 -1.04 -5.11
CA THR A 29 0.44 0.22 -5.03
C THR A 29 -0.55 1.34 -5.29
N THR A 30 -1.20 1.84 -4.24
CA THR A 30 -1.65 3.22 -4.31
C THR A 30 -0.40 4.04 -4.60
N GLN A 31 -0.25 4.47 -5.86
CA GLN A 31 0.63 5.60 -6.15
C GLN A 31 0.15 6.70 -5.22
N ALA A 32 0.95 6.99 -4.20
CA ALA A 32 0.94 8.29 -3.54
C ALA A 32 1.22 9.30 -4.66
N SER A 33 0.15 9.70 -5.34
CA SER A 33 0.21 10.62 -6.46
C SER A 33 0.35 11.96 -5.81
N SER A 34 1.61 12.39 -5.81
CA SER A 34 2.14 13.52 -5.09
C SER A 34 1.23 14.74 -5.24
N ILE A 35 1.05 15.43 -4.10
CA ILE A 35 1.02 16.88 -4.08
C ILE A 35 2.37 17.32 -4.71
N VAL A 36 2.44 17.32 -6.04
CA VAL A 36 3.50 17.85 -6.93
C VAL A 36 4.94 17.50 -6.53
N ASN A 37 5.42 16.26 -6.72
CA ASN A 37 6.84 15.87 -6.63
C ASN A 37 7.69 16.52 -5.51
N LEU A 38 7.08 16.86 -4.37
CA LEU A 38 7.77 17.54 -3.29
C LEU A 38 8.56 16.51 -2.48
N THR A 39 9.79 16.88 -2.13
CA THR A 39 10.60 16.20 -1.10
C THR A 39 9.88 16.24 0.25
N LYS A 40 10.30 15.39 1.19
CA LYS A 40 9.74 15.39 2.55
C LYS A 40 9.92 16.76 3.22
N GLU A 41 11.07 17.37 3.04
CA GLU A 41 11.44 18.68 3.58
C GLU A 41 10.56 19.78 3.02
N GLU A 42 10.32 19.79 1.70
CA GLU A 42 9.42 20.76 1.06
C GLU A 42 7.97 20.61 1.54
N ARG A 43 7.50 19.37 1.76
CA ARG A 43 6.16 19.14 2.33
C ARG A 43 6.06 19.64 3.77
N LEU A 44 7.08 19.41 4.59
CA LEU A 44 7.13 19.92 5.96
C LEU A 44 7.14 21.46 5.99
N GLN A 45 7.93 22.09 5.13
CA GLN A 45 7.98 23.55 5.02
C GLN A 45 6.63 24.11 4.57
N ARG A 46 6.01 23.50 3.56
CA ARG A 46 4.68 23.88 3.07
C ARG A 46 3.63 23.73 4.16
N ALA A 47 3.63 22.64 4.92
CA ALA A 47 2.70 22.43 6.02
C ALA A 47 2.82 23.54 7.07
N ASN A 48 4.05 23.91 7.45
CA ASN A 48 4.30 25.03 8.36
C ASN A 48 3.77 26.37 7.82
N ASP A 49 4.00 26.65 6.54
CA ASP A 49 3.52 27.89 5.92
C ASP A 49 1.98 27.94 5.82
N GLN A 50 1.34 26.78 5.62
CA GLN A 50 -0.12 26.67 5.63
C GLN A 50 -0.70 26.83 7.04
N LEU A 51 -0.05 26.28 8.07
CA LEU A 51 -0.45 26.49 9.46
C LEU A 51 -0.43 27.99 9.82
N LYS A 52 0.65 28.71 9.46
CA LYS A 52 0.74 30.18 9.63
C LYS A 52 -0.34 30.96 8.89
N LYS A 53 -0.84 30.44 7.75
CA LYS A 53 -1.95 31.08 7.02
C LYS A 53 -3.26 30.91 7.76
N ILE A 54 -3.54 29.71 8.30
CA ILE A 54 -4.79 29.46 9.02
C ILE A 54 -4.82 30.10 10.42
N GLU A 55 -3.66 30.41 11.03
CA GLU A 55 -3.57 31.23 12.25
C GLU A 55 -4.23 32.60 12.09
N LYS A 56 -4.19 33.18 10.88
CA LYS A 56 -4.82 34.47 10.57
C LYS A 56 -6.33 34.37 10.36
N ASN A 57 -6.89 33.16 10.30
CA ASN A 57 -8.31 32.91 10.07
C ASN A 57 -8.81 31.76 10.96
N MET A 58 -8.70 31.91 12.29
CA MET A 58 -9.03 30.83 13.24
C MET A 58 -10.49 30.35 13.19
N GLY A 59 -11.42 31.20 12.74
CA GLY A 59 -12.84 30.85 12.62
C GLY A 59 -13.20 30.01 11.38
N GLY A 60 -12.25 29.82 10.45
CA GLY A 60 -12.46 28.99 9.26
C GLY A 60 -12.42 27.49 9.56
N GLN A 61 -12.88 26.70 8.59
CA GLN A 61 -12.70 25.25 8.55
C GLN A 61 -11.76 24.87 7.41
N SER A 62 -10.93 23.86 7.63
CA SER A 62 -10.04 23.32 6.63
C SER A 62 -10.02 21.80 6.65
N VAL A 63 -9.69 21.22 5.49
CA VAL A 63 -9.32 19.81 5.36
C VAL A 63 -7.81 19.69 5.58
N ALA A 64 -7.37 18.69 6.35
CA ALA A 64 -5.97 18.49 6.64
C ALA A 64 -5.58 17.01 6.70
N LEU A 65 -4.35 16.73 6.29
CA LEU A 65 -3.67 15.48 6.57
C LEU A 65 -2.92 15.59 7.89
N VAL A 66 -3.25 14.70 8.82
CA VAL A 66 -2.57 14.56 10.10
C VAL A 66 -1.63 13.37 10.00
N SER A 67 -0.33 13.60 10.15
CA SER A 67 0.67 12.53 10.16
C SER A 67 1.13 12.27 11.58
N PHE A 68 1.25 11.01 11.96
CA PHE A 68 1.71 10.61 13.29
C PHE A 68 3.24 10.48 13.34
N ARG A 69 3.83 10.68 14.52
CA ARG A 69 5.29 10.53 14.72
C ARG A 69 5.74 9.08 14.61
N GLU A 70 4.87 8.16 14.97
CA GLU A 70 5.12 6.72 14.96
C GLU A 70 3.85 5.99 14.53
N PHE A 71 4.00 4.70 14.22
CA PHE A 71 2.86 3.84 13.94
C PHE A 71 2.02 3.65 15.20
N LYS A 72 0.73 3.94 15.10
CA LYS A 72 -0.23 3.80 16.20
C LYS A 72 -1.18 2.63 15.95
N LYS A 73 -1.84 2.17 17.00
CA LYS A 73 -2.95 1.22 16.88
C LYS A 73 -4.15 1.92 16.24
N LYS A 74 -5.03 1.16 15.58
CA LYS A 74 -6.20 1.72 14.87
C LYS A 74 -7.14 2.52 15.77
N GLU A 75 -7.27 2.16 17.05
CA GLU A 75 -8.12 2.86 18.03
C GLU A 75 -7.64 4.29 18.29
N PHE A 76 -6.32 4.53 18.24
CA PHE A 76 -5.73 5.85 18.47
C PHE A 76 -6.27 6.90 17.49
N ALA A 77 -6.47 6.53 16.22
CA ALA A 77 -6.99 7.43 15.20
C ALA A 77 -8.39 7.96 15.56
N LYS A 78 -9.23 7.08 16.10
CA LYS A 78 -10.57 7.42 16.56
C LYS A 78 -10.51 8.26 17.83
N GLU A 79 -9.74 7.84 18.83
CA GLU A 79 -9.57 8.57 20.09
C GLU A 79 -9.10 10.01 19.86
N LEU A 80 -8.11 10.20 18.98
CA LEU A 80 -7.61 11.52 18.60
C LEU A 80 -8.70 12.36 17.92
N ALA A 81 -9.49 11.75 17.03
CA ALA A 81 -10.58 12.43 16.35
C ALA A 81 -11.68 12.87 17.33
N GLU A 82 -12.08 12.01 18.27
CA GLU A 82 -13.09 12.33 19.28
C GLU A 82 -12.61 13.41 20.26
N GLN A 83 -11.40 13.26 20.81
CA GLN A 83 -10.82 14.21 21.77
C GLN A 83 -10.68 15.63 21.19
N HIS A 84 -10.34 15.72 19.91
CA HIS A 84 -10.15 17.01 19.23
C HIS A 84 -11.36 17.44 18.40
N GLY A 85 -12.48 16.70 18.43
CA GLY A 85 -13.68 16.98 17.64
C GLY A 85 -13.39 17.09 16.14
N LEU A 86 -12.57 16.18 15.60
CA LEU A 86 -12.19 16.13 14.20
C LEU A 86 -13.21 15.27 13.44
N LYS A 87 -13.62 15.73 12.27
CA LYS A 87 -14.39 14.90 11.33
C LYS A 87 -13.40 14.09 10.49
N ALA A 88 -13.06 12.89 10.94
CA ALA A 88 -12.16 12.01 10.19
C ALA A 88 -12.91 11.36 9.03
N SER A 89 -12.36 11.47 7.83
CA SER A 89 -12.94 10.88 6.61
C SER A 89 -12.10 9.74 6.05
N GLN A 90 -10.79 9.71 6.35
CA GLN A 90 -9.91 8.63 5.92
C GLN A 90 -8.88 8.26 6.98
N ILE A 91 -8.57 6.96 7.06
CA ILE A 91 -7.44 6.42 7.83
C ILE A 91 -6.40 5.87 6.89
N TYR A 92 -5.14 6.19 7.16
CA TYR A 92 -4.00 5.65 6.44
C TYR A 92 -3.26 4.65 7.31
N ALA A 93 -3.10 3.44 6.79
CA ALA A 93 -2.39 2.35 7.44
C ALA A 93 -1.20 1.93 6.60
N ALA A 94 -0.10 1.58 7.27
CA ALA A 94 1.08 1.04 6.62
C ALA A 94 1.88 0.14 7.57
N HIS A 95 2.63 -0.78 6.98
CA HIS A 95 3.50 -1.71 7.66
C HIS A 95 4.86 -1.78 6.97
N ALA A 96 5.92 -1.87 7.76
CA ALA A 96 7.27 -2.08 7.25
C ALA A 96 7.41 -3.51 6.70
N THR A 97 7.88 -3.64 5.47
CA THR A 97 8.21 -4.92 4.85
C THR A 97 9.58 -5.41 5.34
N THR A 98 9.95 -6.64 4.99
CA THR A 98 11.29 -7.16 5.31
C THR A 98 12.42 -6.38 4.63
N ARG A 99 12.10 -5.62 3.57
CA ARG A 99 13.02 -4.74 2.84
C ARG A 99 13.08 -3.32 3.37
N LYS A 100 12.48 -3.03 4.54
CA LYS A 100 12.35 -1.68 5.09
C LYS A 100 11.59 -0.71 4.16
N THR A 101 10.77 -1.24 3.25
CA THR A 101 9.79 -0.43 2.51
C THR A 101 8.48 -0.43 3.28
N PHE A 102 7.56 0.47 2.95
CA PHE A 102 6.22 0.47 3.55
C PHE A 102 5.19 -0.05 2.56
N ARG A 103 4.28 -0.89 3.05
CA ARG A 103 3.08 -1.30 2.32
C ARG A 103 1.86 -0.93 3.13
N GLY A 104 0.84 -0.43 2.46
CA GLY A 104 -0.34 0.07 3.14
C GLY A 104 -1.43 0.48 2.19
N GLY A 105 -2.43 1.14 2.75
CA GLY A 105 -3.57 1.67 2.03
C GLY A 105 -4.36 2.61 2.91
N TYR A 106 -5.50 3.05 2.40
CA TYR A 106 -6.43 3.86 3.16
C TYR A 106 -7.83 3.26 3.13
N PHE A 107 -8.58 3.57 4.17
CA PHE A 107 -10.02 3.33 4.24
C PHE A 107 -10.73 4.68 4.26
N VAL A 108 -11.83 4.78 3.51
CA VAL A 108 -12.72 5.95 3.50
C VAL A 108 -13.96 5.58 4.29
N GLY A 109 -14.20 6.29 5.39
CA GLY A 109 -15.42 6.14 6.19
C GLY A 109 -16.59 6.93 5.61
N GLU A 110 -17.76 6.79 6.24
CA GLU A 110 -18.87 7.73 6.00
C GLU A 110 -18.46 9.14 6.43
N ASP A 111 -19.02 10.16 5.76
CA ASP A 111 -18.56 11.55 5.87
C ASP A 111 -18.47 12.03 7.32
N GLY A 112 -17.24 12.13 7.80
CA GLY A 112 -16.88 12.77 9.07
C GLY A 112 -16.97 11.90 10.32
N MET A 113 -17.19 10.59 10.20
CA MET A 113 -17.06 9.65 11.33
C MET A 113 -16.40 8.34 10.90
N ILE A 114 -15.47 7.87 11.74
CA ILE A 114 -14.89 6.54 11.62
C ILE A 114 -15.31 5.75 12.86
N THR A 115 -16.05 4.68 12.64
CA THR A 115 -16.58 3.82 13.71
C THR A 115 -15.63 2.66 14.04
N ASN A 116 -15.85 1.98 15.17
CA ASN A 116 -15.13 0.75 15.49
C ASN A 116 -15.39 -0.36 14.47
N ASP A 117 -16.58 -0.37 13.88
CA ASP A 117 -16.97 -1.34 12.86
C ASP A 117 -16.19 -1.08 11.57
N ASP A 118 -16.02 0.18 11.17
CA ASP A 118 -15.18 0.58 10.04
C ASP A 118 -13.72 0.12 10.22
N LEU A 119 -13.15 0.36 11.41
CA LEU A 119 -11.79 -0.08 11.76
C LEU A 119 -11.65 -1.61 11.70
N SER A 120 -12.68 -2.33 12.15
CA SER A 120 -12.70 -3.80 12.14
C SER A 120 -12.80 -4.33 10.72
N ARG A 121 -13.72 -3.79 9.90
CA ARG A 121 -13.89 -4.14 8.50
C ARG A 121 -12.64 -3.84 7.67
N PHE A 122 -11.97 -2.72 7.93
CA PHE A 122 -10.73 -2.39 7.22
C PHE A 122 -9.60 -3.39 7.54
N GLU A 123 -9.45 -3.79 8.80
CA GLU A 123 -8.47 -4.81 9.18
C GLU A 123 -8.81 -6.18 8.58
N GLU A 124 -10.08 -6.59 8.59
CA GLU A 124 -10.55 -7.83 7.95
C GLU A 124 -10.32 -7.83 6.44
N GLN A 125 -10.61 -6.71 5.76
CA GLN A 125 -10.34 -6.56 4.34
C GLN A 125 -8.84 -6.65 4.03
N ALA A 126 -8.00 -6.04 4.87
CA ALA A 126 -6.54 -6.15 4.74
C ALA A 126 -6.07 -7.61 4.91
N LYS A 127 -6.58 -8.32 5.92
CA LYS A 127 -6.28 -9.75 6.16
C LYS A 127 -6.71 -10.61 4.97
N ALA A 128 -7.94 -10.46 4.48
CA ALA A 128 -8.47 -11.23 3.36
C ALA A 128 -7.69 -10.98 2.06
N SER A 129 -7.36 -9.71 1.79
CA SER A 129 -6.55 -9.34 0.61
C SER A 129 -5.14 -9.92 0.69
N SER A 130 -4.54 -9.90 1.88
CA SER A 130 -3.22 -10.45 2.13
C SER A 130 -3.20 -11.97 1.99
N GLN A 131 -4.18 -12.67 2.56
CA GLN A 131 -4.32 -14.13 2.41
C GLN A 131 -4.49 -14.55 0.94
N PHE A 132 -5.34 -13.85 0.18
CA PHE A 132 -5.51 -14.10 -1.25
C PHE A 132 -4.18 -13.92 -2.03
N ALA A 133 -3.39 -12.92 -1.66
CA ALA A 133 -2.08 -12.69 -2.29
C ALA A 133 -1.06 -13.78 -1.93
N VAL A 134 -1.02 -14.26 -0.68
CA VAL A 134 -0.19 -15.41 -0.26
C VAL A 134 -0.51 -16.65 -1.10
N GLU A 135 -1.80 -17.02 -1.19
CA GLU A 135 -2.25 -18.18 -1.96
C GLU A 135 -1.88 -18.05 -3.45
N ARG A 136 -2.05 -16.86 -4.01
CA ARG A 136 -1.69 -16.58 -5.40
C ARG A 136 -0.18 -16.69 -5.63
N TYR A 137 0.64 -16.12 -4.77
CA TYR A 137 2.10 -16.19 -4.92
C TYR A 137 2.62 -17.63 -4.77
N ASN A 138 2.05 -18.42 -3.84
CA ASN A 138 2.36 -19.84 -3.73
C ASN A 138 2.06 -20.59 -5.03
N ARG A 139 0.88 -20.38 -5.63
CA ARG A 139 0.53 -20.99 -6.92
C ARG A 139 1.49 -20.59 -8.04
N MET A 140 1.86 -19.31 -8.11
CA MET A 140 2.82 -18.83 -9.11
C MET A 140 4.20 -19.49 -8.94
N ILE A 141 4.67 -19.63 -7.69
CA ILE A 141 5.94 -20.32 -7.39
C ILE A 141 5.89 -21.77 -7.85
N GLU A 142 4.80 -22.49 -7.54
CA GLU A 142 4.61 -23.88 -8.00
C GLU A 142 4.61 -24.01 -9.52
N GLU A 143 3.90 -23.12 -10.22
CA GLU A 143 3.85 -23.09 -11.69
C GLU A 143 5.23 -22.80 -12.30
N SER A 144 5.97 -21.85 -11.74
CA SER A 144 7.35 -21.55 -12.16
C SER A 144 8.28 -22.73 -11.91
N LEU A 145 8.16 -23.44 -10.79
CA LEU A 145 8.96 -24.64 -10.49
C LEU A 145 8.66 -25.77 -11.47
N LYS A 146 7.38 -26.05 -11.75
CA LYS A 146 6.97 -27.04 -12.76
C LYS A 146 7.51 -26.69 -14.16
N TYR A 147 7.54 -25.40 -14.50
CA TYR A 147 8.17 -24.95 -15.75
C TYR A 147 9.66 -25.32 -15.79
N PHE A 148 10.41 -25.10 -14.71
CA PHE A 148 11.83 -25.47 -14.64
C PHE A 148 12.07 -26.98 -14.67
N GLU A 149 11.23 -27.78 -14.01
CA GLU A 149 11.31 -29.25 -14.05
C GLU A 149 11.06 -29.78 -15.47
N ASN A 150 9.97 -29.35 -16.11
CA ASN A 150 9.67 -29.70 -17.50
C ASN A 150 10.77 -29.22 -18.48
N PHE A 151 11.41 -28.09 -18.18
CA PHE A 151 12.54 -27.58 -18.94
C PHE A 151 13.76 -28.51 -18.86
N GLN A 152 14.11 -28.98 -17.65
CA GLN A 152 15.22 -29.92 -17.49
C GLN A 152 15.01 -31.22 -18.27
N GLU A 153 13.76 -31.72 -18.33
CA GLU A 153 13.41 -32.92 -19.12
C GLU A 153 13.51 -32.72 -20.64
N VAL A 154 13.16 -31.54 -21.17
CA VAL A 154 13.24 -31.23 -22.61
C VAL A 154 14.68 -31.04 -23.06
N VAL A 155 15.56 -30.49 -22.21
CA VAL A 155 17.00 -30.35 -22.50
C VAL A 155 17.73 -31.70 -22.43
N THR A 156 17.27 -32.65 -21.61
CA THR A 156 17.87 -34.00 -21.52
C THR A 156 17.43 -34.95 -22.63
N LYS A 157 16.34 -34.66 -23.37
CA LYS A 157 15.81 -35.53 -24.43
C LYS A 157 15.92 -34.91 -25.84
N GLY A 158 17.12 -35.02 -26.44
CA GLY A 158 17.29 -35.17 -27.90
C GLY A 158 18.03 -34.06 -28.67
N PRO A 159 18.53 -34.37 -29.89
CA PRO A 159 19.66 -33.69 -30.54
C PRO A 159 19.32 -32.42 -31.33
N ASP A 160 18.04 -32.12 -31.55
CA ASP A 160 17.57 -30.94 -32.30
C ASP A 160 17.20 -29.78 -31.35
N GLY A 161 18.00 -29.65 -30.29
CA GLY A 161 17.75 -28.87 -29.08
C GLY A 161 17.15 -27.49 -29.37
N ALA A 162 15.91 -27.30 -28.93
CA ALA A 162 15.32 -25.98 -28.83
C ALA A 162 16.25 -25.13 -27.95
N ILE A 163 16.99 -24.22 -28.59
CA ILE A 163 17.85 -23.24 -27.93
C ILE A 163 16.91 -22.28 -27.20
N VAL A 164 16.46 -22.67 -26.02
CA VAL A 164 15.92 -21.71 -25.06
C VAL A 164 17.10 -20.83 -24.68
N ARG A 165 16.97 -19.54 -24.99
CA ARG A 165 18.05 -18.58 -24.76
C ARG A 165 18.31 -18.54 -23.26
N THR A 166 19.58 -18.57 -22.86
CA THR A 166 20.01 -18.52 -21.46
C THR A 166 19.38 -17.32 -20.72
N GLU A 167 19.07 -16.28 -21.47
CA GLU A 167 18.36 -15.07 -21.07
C GLU A 167 16.94 -15.36 -20.53
N ASP A 168 16.16 -16.22 -21.19
CA ASP A 168 14.79 -16.55 -20.75
C ASP A 168 14.81 -17.28 -19.39
N ILE A 169 15.80 -18.15 -19.16
CA ILE A 169 15.98 -18.85 -17.88
C ILE A 169 16.39 -17.86 -16.78
N LYS A 170 17.27 -16.91 -17.09
CA LYS A 170 17.70 -15.87 -16.13
C LYS A 170 16.52 -14.99 -15.73
N GLU A 171 15.69 -14.58 -16.69
CA GLU A 171 14.50 -13.78 -16.41
C GLU A 171 13.47 -14.54 -15.56
N GLN A 172 13.22 -15.82 -15.87
CA GLN A 172 12.33 -16.66 -15.07
C GLN A 172 12.85 -16.88 -13.65
N LYS A 173 14.17 -17.05 -13.46
CA LYS A 173 14.77 -17.16 -12.12
C LYS A 173 14.61 -15.86 -11.33
N LYS A 174 14.86 -14.72 -11.98
CA LYS A 174 14.65 -13.40 -11.37
C LYS A 174 13.18 -13.18 -10.99
N LEU A 175 12.24 -13.63 -11.83
CA LEU A 175 10.82 -13.60 -11.53
C LEU A 175 10.49 -14.46 -10.31
N LEU A 176 10.95 -15.72 -10.28
CA LEU A 176 10.72 -16.64 -9.17
C LEU A 176 11.28 -16.09 -7.84
N GLU A 177 12.49 -15.52 -7.85
CA GLU A 177 13.09 -14.86 -6.69
C GLU A 177 12.27 -13.65 -6.24
N GLY A 178 11.81 -12.83 -7.20
CA GLY A 178 10.90 -11.72 -6.94
C GLY A 178 9.58 -12.16 -6.30
N THR A 179 8.95 -13.19 -6.84
CA THR A 179 7.69 -13.75 -6.31
C THR A 179 7.87 -14.35 -4.93
N ARG A 180 8.96 -15.10 -4.68
CA ARG A 180 9.30 -15.63 -3.35
C ARG A 180 9.48 -14.51 -2.33
N GLN A 181 10.08 -13.41 -2.74
CA GLN A 181 10.20 -12.27 -1.86
C GLN A 181 8.84 -11.63 -1.58
N SER A 182 8.02 -11.39 -2.61
CA SER A 182 6.68 -10.84 -2.42
C SER A 182 5.82 -11.72 -1.51
N LEU A 183 5.95 -13.06 -1.62
CA LEU A 183 5.34 -14.01 -0.70
C LEU A 183 5.81 -13.77 0.75
N LYS A 184 7.13 -13.73 1.00
CA LYS A 184 7.66 -13.47 2.35
C LYS A 184 7.16 -12.14 2.93
N ASP A 185 7.11 -11.10 2.11
CA ASP A 185 6.62 -9.79 2.53
C ASP A 185 5.11 -9.81 2.85
N GLU A 186 4.32 -10.57 2.08
CA GLU A 186 2.90 -10.78 2.34
C GLU A 186 2.65 -11.63 3.60
N GLU A 187 3.38 -12.73 3.77
CA GLU A 187 3.30 -13.58 4.96
C GLU A 187 3.68 -12.80 6.24
N ALA A 188 4.74 -11.98 6.17
CA ALA A 188 5.13 -11.10 7.27
C ALA A 188 4.05 -10.06 7.58
N PHE A 189 3.43 -9.48 6.54
CA PHE A 189 2.33 -8.53 6.72
C PHE A 189 1.08 -9.18 7.32
N LEU A 190 0.66 -10.33 6.80
CA LEU A 190 -0.46 -11.10 7.35
C LEU A 190 -0.20 -11.52 8.80
N GLY A 191 1.02 -11.98 9.09
CA GLY A 191 1.44 -12.30 10.45
C GLY A 191 1.36 -11.09 11.39
N ALA A 192 1.78 -9.90 10.93
CA ALA A 192 1.66 -8.68 11.70
C ALA A 192 0.20 -8.26 11.94
N LEU A 193 -0.67 -8.38 10.93
CA LEU A 193 -2.11 -8.13 11.07
C LEU A 193 -2.77 -9.08 12.07
N ASN A 194 -2.36 -10.35 12.09
CA ASN A 194 -2.90 -11.35 13.01
C ASN A 194 -2.41 -11.16 14.45
N ASN A 195 -1.15 -10.74 14.63
CA ASN A 195 -0.53 -10.64 15.96
C ASN A 195 -0.73 -9.27 16.62
N SER A 196 -0.66 -8.19 15.85
CA SER A 196 -0.62 -6.81 16.36
C SER A 196 -1.72 -5.90 15.81
N GLY A 197 -2.54 -6.41 14.89
CA GLY A 197 -3.60 -5.64 14.24
C GLY A 197 -3.08 -4.61 13.25
N LEU A 198 -4.01 -3.76 12.79
CA LEU A 198 -3.72 -2.69 11.87
C LEU A 198 -2.89 -1.56 12.52
N LYS A 199 -1.83 -1.13 11.84
CA LYS A 199 -1.00 0.02 12.23
C LYS A 199 -1.32 1.23 11.37
N VAL A 200 -1.71 2.33 12.01
CA VAL A 200 -2.10 3.59 11.38
C VAL A 200 -0.98 4.62 11.51
N TYR A 201 -0.83 5.48 10.49
CA TYR A 201 0.20 6.53 10.48
C TYR A 201 -0.35 7.92 10.14
N GLY A 202 -1.64 8.03 9.82
CA GLY A 202 -2.27 9.32 9.67
C GLY A 202 -3.75 9.27 9.37
N LEU A 203 -4.32 10.46 9.28
CA LEU A 203 -5.75 10.72 9.09
C LEU A 203 -5.96 11.84 8.08
N LEU A 204 -7.03 11.74 7.30
CA LEU A 204 -7.63 12.89 6.64
C LEU A 204 -8.78 13.38 7.51
N VAL A 205 -8.74 14.66 7.89
CA VAL A 205 -9.74 15.25 8.78
C VAL A 205 -10.23 16.59 8.27
N THR A 206 -11.47 16.91 8.59
CA THR A 206 -12.03 18.26 8.49
C THR A 206 -12.25 18.81 9.89
N ALA A 207 -11.69 19.98 10.18
CA ALA A 207 -11.85 20.63 11.46
C ALA A 207 -11.73 22.16 11.34
N SER A 208 -12.10 22.86 12.41
CA SER A 208 -11.83 24.30 12.52
C SER A 208 -10.32 24.56 12.63
N ASN A 209 -9.91 25.72 12.14
CA ASN A 209 -8.50 26.10 12.09
C ASN A 209 -7.87 26.17 13.50
N ASP A 210 -8.61 26.58 14.52
CA ASP A 210 -8.16 26.54 15.92
C ASP A 210 -7.83 25.13 16.42
N ARG A 211 -8.63 24.12 16.03
CA ARG A 211 -8.43 22.71 16.39
C ARG A 211 -7.23 22.13 15.67
N LEU A 212 -7.05 22.45 14.39
CA LEU A 212 -5.88 22.02 13.61
C LEU A 212 -4.57 22.58 14.17
N LEU A 213 -4.57 23.83 14.65
CA LEU A 213 -3.42 24.46 15.30
C LEU A 213 -3.13 23.86 16.69
N LYS A 214 -4.16 23.48 17.45
CA LYS A 214 -3.95 22.73 18.70
C LYS A 214 -3.37 21.34 18.40
N LEU A 215 -3.89 20.68 17.37
CA LEU A 215 -3.47 19.34 16.97
C LEU A 215 -2.02 19.31 16.47
N SER A 216 -1.54 20.36 15.79
CA SER A 216 -0.13 20.44 15.34
C SER A 216 0.88 20.44 16.49
N ASN A 217 0.43 20.78 17.71
CA ASN A 217 1.24 20.76 18.92
C ASN A 217 1.04 19.47 19.75
N HIS A 218 0.21 18.52 19.30
CA HIS A 218 -0.03 17.27 20.02
C HIS A 218 1.23 16.38 20.00
N PRO A 219 1.63 15.74 21.12
CA PRO A 219 2.88 15.00 21.23
C PRO A 219 3.01 13.89 20.19
N ASP A 220 1.91 13.20 19.86
CA ASP A 220 1.91 12.11 18.88
C ASP A 220 1.81 12.55 17.42
N VAL A 221 1.56 13.83 17.17
CA VAL A 221 1.40 14.39 15.82
C VAL A 221 2.76 14.89 15.33
N HIS A 222 3.15 14.44 14.14
CA HIS A 222 4.35 14.88 13.45
C HIS A 222 4.11 16.16 12.67
N VAL A 223 3.04 16.19 11.87
CA VAL A 223 2.70 17.32 11.01
C VAL A 223 1.20 17.35 10.73
N VAL A 224 0.67 18.55 10.58
CA VAL A 224 -0.68 18.82 10.06
C VAL A 224 -0.52 19.60 8.76
N GLU A 225 -0.85 18.98 7.64
CA GLU A 225 -0.76 19.58 6.30
C GLU A 225 -2.16 19.97 5.83
N VAL A 226 -2.42 21.28 5.70
CA VAL A 226 -3.73 21.79 5.27
C VAL A 226 -3.86 21.68 3.75
N LEU A 227 -4.87 20.99 3.27
CA LEU A 227 -5.08 20.81 1.84
C LEU A 227 -5.70 22.07 1.24
N SER A 228 -5.13 22.53 0.13
CA SER A 228 -5.47 23.82 -0.48
C SER A 228 -6.56 23.71 -1.54
N LYS A 229 -6.82 22.50 -2.03
CA LYS A 229 -7.84 22.19 -3.03
C LYS A 229 -8.58 20.90 -2.63
N PRO A 230 -9.92 20.86 -2.71
CA PRO A 230 -10.71 19.65 -2.41
C PRO A 230 -10.34 18.44 -3.30
N GLU A 231 -9.78 18.69 -4.48
CA GLU A 231 -9.36 17.62 -5.40
C GLU A 231 -8.09 16.88 -4.92
N ASP A 232 -7.30 17.50 -4.04
CA ASP A 232 -6.08 16.92 -3.48
C ASP A 232 -6.40 15.83 -2.43
N ASP A 233 -7.61 15.86 -1.85
CA ASP A 233 -8.09 15.01 -0.76
C ASP A 233 -8.11 13.51 -1.11
N LYS A 234 -8.14 13.16 -2.40
CA LYS A 234 -8.18 11.76 -2.88
C LYS A 234 -6.82 11.19 -3.29
N LYS A 235 -5.79 12.03 -3.40
CA LYS A 235 -4.46 11.63 -3.90
C LYS A 235 -3.35 11.85 -2.89
N ALA A 236 -3.56 12.74 -1.94
CA ALA A 236 -2.59 13.04 -0.91
C ALA A 236 -2.53 11.92 0.14
N SER A 237 -1.33 11.68 0.67
CA SER A 237 -1.09 10.73 1.76
C SER A 237 -0.28 11.42 2.86
N PRO A 238 -0.51 11.10 4.15
CA PRO A 238 0.27 11.65 5.25
C PRO A 238 1.78 11.36 5.06
N ILE A 239 2.61 12.16 5.69
CA ILE A 239 4.06 11.93 5.72
C ILE A 239 4.32 10.69 6.57
N LEU A 240 5.03 9.71 6.02
CA LEU A 240 5.38 8.51 6.76
C LEU A 240 6.27 8.86 7.97
N PRO A 241 6.08 8.17 9.12
CA PRO A 241 7.00 8.22 10.24
C PRO A 241 8.44 7.97 9.78
N THR A 242 9.39 8.76 10.28
CA THR A 242 10.82 8.42 10.18
C THR A 242 11.16 7.47 11.32
N ASN A 243 11.77 6.33 10.98
CA ASN A 243 12.35 5.41 11.97
C ASN A 243 13.37 6.10 12.87
#